data_AF-A0A0K2V8A2-F1
#
_entry.id   AF-A0A0K2V8A2-F1
#
_cell.length_a   1.000
_cell.length_b   1.000
_cell.length_c   1.000
_cell.angle_alpha   90.00
_cell.angle_beta   90.00
_cell.angle_gamma   90.00
#
_symmetry.space_group_name_H-M   'P 1'
#
loop_
_entity.id
_entity.type
_entity.pdbx_description
1 polymer ?
#
loop_
_entity_poly.entity_id
_entity_poly.type
_entity_poly.pdbx_seq_one_letter_code
_entity_poly.pdbx_strand_id
1 'polypeptide(L)'
;GTLLKAFDYYFNSFEVIREYLNNLNEKTATVVKAKETINDEFIDEELTIINHNLSPITKVITVLEGRLPLLVRLTIVEHLRVDIKLEPFKTKLNTFLDENPAYSDLRDLANSEDTNYRNPPIVNCDLERIFSILRAINTKIRSCSSVKSVRTKLIII
;
A
#
# COMPACT_ATOMS: atom_id res chain seq x y z
N GLY A 1 11.31 -3.14 -0.92
CA GLY A 1 10.44 -3.94 -1.83
C GLY A 1 10.34 -3.26 -3.17
N THR A 2 10.76 -3.93 -4.24
CA THR A 2 10.94 -3.38 -5.60
C THR A 2 9.63 -3.01 -6.29
N LEU A 3 8.54 -3.71 -5.99
CA LEU A 3 7.25 -3.57 -6.68
C LEU A 3 6.44 -2.32 -6.27
N LEU A 4 6.53 -1.89 -5.00
CA LEU A 4 5.88 -0.66 -4.53
C LEU A 4 6.61 0.57 -5.04
N LYS A 5 7.95 0.55 -5.00
CA LYS A 5 8.77 1.58 -5.63
C LYS A 5 8.50 1.66 -7.13
N ALA A 6 8.26 0.52 -7.79
CA ALA A 6 7.85 0.50 -9.19
C ALA A 6 6.45 1.12 -9.37
N PHE A 7 5.46 0.78 -8.54
CA PHE A 7 4.13 1.41 -8.61
C PHE A 7 4.18 2.93 -8.38
N ASP A 8 4.88 3.39 -7.34
CA ASP A 8 5.10 4.82 -7.08
C ASP A 8 5.82 5.48 -8.26
N TYR A 9 6.85 4.83 -8.82
CA TYR A 9 7.57 5.35 -9.99
C TYR A 9 6.67 5.46 -11.21
N TYR A 10 5.92 4.41 -11.54
CA TYR A 10 5.01 4.40 -12.69
C TYR A 10 3.90 5.42 -12.51
N PHE A 11 3.29 5.51 -11.33
CA PHE A 11 2.27 6.51 -11.05
C PHE A 11 2.83 7.93 -11.23
N ASN A 12 3.98 8.24 -10.61
CA ASN A 12 4.58 9.58 -10.70
C ASN A 12 5.13 9.92 -12.10
N SER A 13 5.44 8.91 -12.91
CA SER A 13 5.97 9.07 -14.27
C SER A 13 4.93 8.84 -15.36
N PHE A 14 3.66 8.54 -15.00
CA PHE A 14 2.65 8.07 -15.94
C PHE A 14 2.42 9.08 -17.07
N GLU A 15 2.20 10.34 -16.72
CA GLU A 15 1.98 11.42 -17.69
C GLU A 15 3.21 11.65 -18.59
N VAL A 16 4.42 11.57 -18.03
CA VAL A 16 5.67 11.71 -18.81
C VAL A 16 5.82 10.56 -19.81
N ILE A 17 5.51 9.32 -19.40
CA ILE A 17 5.54 8.14 -20.26
C ILE A 17 4.46 8.25 -21.34
N ARG A 18 3.25 8.70 -20.98
CA ARG A 18 2.12 8.91 -21.89
C ARG A 18 2.46 9.95 -22.96
N GLU A 19 3.00 11.10 -22.56
CA GLU A 19 3.45 12.15 -23.47
C GLU A 19 4.52 11.63 -24.43
N TYR A 20 5.55 10.98 -23.89
CA TYR A 20 6.62 10.38 -24.70
C TYR A 20 6.08 9.40 -25.74
N LEU A 21 5.23 8.45 -25.33
CA LEU A 21 4.64 7.47 -26.22
C LEU A 21 3.79 8.14 -27.30
N ASN A 22 2.98 9.13 -26.95
CA ASN A 22 2.13 9.85 -27.89
C ASN A 22 2.93 10.60 -28.96
N ASN A 23 4.12 11.11 -28.61
CA ASN A 23 5.03 11.81 -29.52
C ASN A 23 5.81 10.88 -30.49
N LEU A 24 5.76 9.55 -30.31
CA LEU A 24 6.37 8.61 -31.26
C LEU A 24 5.62 8.61 -32.59
N ASN A 25 6.33 8.86 -33.70
CA ASN A 25 5.75 8.82 -35.05
C ASN A 25 5.69 7.39 -35.65
N GLU A 26 6.25 6.42 -34.95
CA GLU A 26 6.30 5.02 -35.37
C GLU A 26 4.89 4.41 -35.44
N LYS A 27 4.63 3.68 -36.52
CA LYS A 27 3.36 2.97 -36.77
C LYS A 27 3.49 1.46 -36.62
N THR A 28 4.51 1.00 -35.90
CA THR A 28 4.63 -0.42 -35.60
C THR A 28 3.43 -0.85 -34.75
N ALA A 29 2.96 -2.09 -34.94
CA ALA A 29 1.82 -2.61 -34.19
C ALA A 29 2.01 -2.47 -32.67
N THR A 30 3.25 -2.63 -32.19
CA THR A 30 3.63 -2.42 -30.79
C THR A 30 3.38 -1.00 -30.31
N VAL A 31 3.83 0.01 -31.07
CA VAL A 31 3.65 1.43 -30.68
C VAL A 31 2.19 1.84 -30.74
N VAL A 32 1.43 1.36 -31.72
CA VAL A 32 -0.02 1.60 -31.80
C VAL A 32 -0.73 1.03 -30.57
N LYS A 33 -0.44 -0.23 -30.22
CA LYS A 33 -1.04 -0.89 -29.06
C LYS A 33 -0.63 -0.23 -27.73
N ALA A 34 0.63 0.19 -27.61
CA ALA A 34 1.12 0.91 -26.43
C ALA A 34 0.38 2.26 -26.27
N LYS A 35 0.17 3.00 -27.36
CA LYS A 35 -0.63 4.23 -27.37
C LYS A 35 -2.09 4.00 -26.98
N GLU A 36 -2.73 2.97 -27.53
CA GLU A 36 -4.11 2.62 -27.15
C GLU A 36 -4.20 2.27 -25.67
N THR A 37 -3.23 1.51 -25.15
CA THR A 37 -3.20 1.08 -23.75
C THR A 37 -2.95 2.26 -22.81
N ILE A 38 -1.95 3.11 -23.07
CA ILE A 38 -1.60 4.22 -22.18
C ILE A 38 -2.64 5.35 -22.18
N ASN A 39 -3.45 5.45 -23.23
CA ASN A 39 -4.55 6.42 -23.32
C ASN A 39 -5.90 5.84 -22.87
N ASP A 40 -5.95 4.58 -22.41
CA ASP A 40 -7.14 4.00 -21.79
C ASP A 40 -7.41 4.72 -20.45
N GLU A 41 -8.48 5.53 -20.39
CA GLU A 41 -8.89 6.26 -19.19
C GLU A 41 -9.07 5.34 -17.98
N PHE A 42 -9.41 4.07 -18.21
CA PHE A 42 -9.53 3.07 -17.16
C PHE A 42 -8.18 2.78 -16.49
N ILE A 43 -7.05 2.86 -17.21
CA ILE A 43 -5.72 2.65 -16.62
C ILE A 43 -5.37 3.80 -15.68
N ASP A 44 -5.64 5.04 -16.09
CA ASP A 44 -5.37 6.21 -15.25
C ASP A 44 -6.24 6.20 -13.98
N GLU A 45 -7.52 5.86 -14.12
CA GLU A 45 -8.43 5.71 -12.98
C GLU A 45 -7.99 4.57 -12.04
N GLU A 46 -7.66 3.39 -12.57
CA GLU A 46 -7.17 2.28 -11.75
C GLU A 46 -5.82 2.61 -11.09
N LEU A 47 -4.89 3.27 -11.77
CA LEU A 47 -3.61 3.71 -11.20
C LEU A 47 -3.82 4.70 -10.05
N THR A 48 -4.72 5.66 -10.25
CA THR A 48 -5.10 6.64 -9.23
C THR A 48 -5.73 5.97 -8.01
N ILE A 49 -6.64 5.01 -8.23
CA ILE A 49 -7.24 4.21 -7.16
C ILE A 49 -6.17 3.41 -6.42
N ILE A 50 -5.30 2.70 -7.14
CA ILE A 50 -4.25 1.90 -6.53
C ILE A 50 -3.31 2.77 -5.70
N ASN A 51 -2.85 3.90 -6.25
CA ASN A 51 -1.94 4.81 -5.56
C ASN A 51 -2.56 5.39 -4.28
N HIS A 52 -3.81 5.87 -4.34
CA HIS A 52 -4.50 6.41 -3.17
C HIS A 52 -4.66 5.41 -2.02
N ASN A 53 -4.70 4.10 -2.30
CA ASN A 53 -4.90 3.08 -1.28
C ASN A 53 -3.59 2.36 -0.88
N LEU A 54 -2.61 2.23 -1.77
CA LEU A 54 -1.32 1.60 -1.48
C LEU A 54 -0.25 2.55 -0.95
N SER A 55 -0.28 3.83 -1.36
CA SER A 55 0.69 4.83 -0.91
C SER A 55 0.61 5.06 0.61
N PRO A 56 -0.59 5.21 1.23
CA PRO A 56 -0.69 5.34 2.68
C PRO A 56 -0.09 4.15 3.43
N ILE A 57 -0.33 2.93 2.96
CA ILE A 57 0.21 1.70 3.56
C ILE A 57 1.74 1.71 3.51
N THR A 58 2.31 2.14 2.38
CA THR A 58 3.76 2.21 2.20
C THR A 58 4.39 3.23 3.13
N LYS A 59 3.78 4.42 3.23
CA LYS A 59 4.21 5.47 4.16
C LYS A 59 4.14 4.98 5.60
N VAL A 60 3.07 4.31 5.99
CA VAL A 60 2.90 3.73 7.33
C VAL A 60 3.98 2.68 7.61
N ILE A 61 4.26 1.78 6.68
CA ILE A 61 5.36 0.81 6.81
C ILE A 61 6.67 1.54 7.06
N THR A 62 7.02 2.55 6.24
CA THR A 62 8.27 3.31 6.40
C THR A 62 8.33 4.06 7.73
N VAL A 63 7.25 4.69 8.18
CA VAL A 63 7.23 5.40 9.48
C VAL A 63 7.42 4.42 10.64
N LEU A 64 6.82 3.24 10.55
CA LEU A 64 6.96 2.20 11.57
C LEU A 64 8.36 1.59 11.61
N GLU A 65 9.21 1.81 10.60
CA GLU A 65 10.64 1.40 10.60
C GLU A 65 11.44 2.25 11.59
N GLY A 66 10.89 3.39 12.00
CA GLY A 66 11.39 4.21 13.08
C GLY A 66 11.25 3.57 14.46
N ARG A 67 12.07 4.05 15.39
CA ARG A 67 11.95 3.76 16.83
C ARG A 67 10.84 4.63 17.40
N LEU A 68 9.63 4.07 17.50
CA LEU A 68 8.42 4.72 18.01
C LEU A 68 7.87 3.94 19.20
N PRO A 69 7.26 4.61 20.19
CA PRO A 69 6.51 3.94 21.26
C PRO A 69 5.36 3.10 20.69
N LEU A 70 5.01 1.99 21.36
CA LEU A 70 3.96 1.06 20.92
C LEU A 70 2.63 1.79 20.69
N LEU A 71 2.23 2.65 21.63
CA LEU A 71 1.01 3.44 21.53
C LEU A 71 0.98 4.29 20.24
N VAL A 72 2.09 4.99 19.95
CA VAL A 72 2.22 5.80 18.73
C VAL A 72 2.09 4.94 17.48
N ARG A 73 2.65 3.73 17.48
CA ARG A 73 2.53 2.80 16.35
C ARG A 73 1.12 2.33 16.12
N LEU A 74 0.40 1.98 17.18
CA LEU A 74 -1.00 1.58 17.08
C LEU A 74 -1.86 2.75 16.58
N THR A 75 -1.62 3.97 17.07
CA THR A 75 -2.29 5.17 16.55
C THR A 75 -2.05 5.36 15.05
N ILE A 76 -0.84 5.12 14.55
CA ILE A 76 -0.55 5.18 13.10
C ILE A 76 -1.35 4.13 12.32
N VAL A 77 -1.44 2.90 12.83
CA VAL A 77 -2.23 1.82 12.18
C VAL A 77 -3.73 2.14 12.22
N GLU A 78 -4.24 2.75 13.29
CA GLU A 78 -5.62 3.21 13.36
C GLU A 78 -5.90 4.36 12.38
N HIS A 79 -5.00 5.32 12.24
CA HIS A 79 -5.12 6.36 11.20
C HIS A 79 -5.12 5.77 9.79
N LEU A 80 -4.37 4.69 9.53
CA LEU A 80 -4.40 4.01 8.24
C LEU A 80 -5.80 3.47 7.89
N ARG A 81 -6.60 3.04 8.89
CA ARG A 81 -7.99 2.60 8.66
C ARG A 81 -8.87 3.74 8.12
N VAL A 82 -8.52 4.99 8.44
CA VAL A 82 -9.23 6.20 7.99
C VAL A 82 -8.69 6.70 6.65
N ASP A 83 -7.38 6.62 6.43
CA ASP A 83 -6.72 7.13 5.22
C ASP A 83 -7.04 6.33 3.95
N ILE A 84 -7.38 5.04 4.09
CA ILE A 84 -7.81 4.21 2.96
C ILE A 84 -9.24 4.63 2.54
N LYS A 85 -9.36 5.16 1.32
CA LYS A 85 -10.63 5.70 0.81
C LYS A 85 -11.54 4.68 0.16
N LEU A 86 -11.01 3.61 -0.42
CA LEU A 86 -11.83 2.65 -1.16
C LEU A 86 -12.37 1.57 -0.24
N GLU A 87 -13.69 1.43 -0.19
CA GLU A 87 -14.38 0.50 0.71
C GLU A 87 -13.91 -0.97 0.62
N PRO A 88 -13.66 -1.55 -0.57
CA PRO A 88 -13.09 -2.91 -0.66
C PRO A 88 -11.73 -3.04 0.03
N PHE A 89 -10.85 -2.04 -0.09
CA PHE A 89 -9.54 -2.07 0.56
C PHE A 89 -9.66 -1.83 2.07
N LYS A 90 -10.51 -0.89 2.46
CA LYS A 90 -10.79 -0.56 3.85
C LYS A 90 -11.42 -1.72 4.61
N THR A 91 -12.43 -2.36 4.01
CA THR A 91 -13.05 -3.59 4.53
C THR A 91 -12.01 -4.67 4.70
N LYS A 92 -11.19 -4.92 3.68
CA LYS A 92 -10.15 -5.94 3.74
C LYS A 92 -9.08 -5.65 4.79
N LEU A 93 -8.71 -4.39 4.98
CA LEU A 93 -7.81 -3.94 6.04
C LEU A 93 -8.43 -4.20 7.41
N ASN A 94 -9.66 -3.72 7.64
CA ASN A 94 -10.36 -3.84 8.91
C ASN A 94 -10.54 -5.31 9.29
N THR A 95 -11.08 -6.14 8.38
CA THR A 95 -11.22 -7.58 8.58
C THR A 95 -9.88 -8.22 8.94
N PHE A 96 -8.80 -7.91 8.21
CA PHE A 96 -7.49 -8.48 8.51
C PHE A 96 -6.96 -8.09 9.89
N LEU A 97 -7.12 -6.82 10.29
CA LEU A 97 -6.67 -6.35 11.59
C LEU A 97 -7.53 -6.91 12.73
N ASP A 98 -8.85 -6.95 12.55
CA ASP A 98 -9.81 -7.40 13.56
C ASP A 98 -9.75 -8.93 13.77
N GLU A 99 -9.47 -9.70 12.72
CA GLU A 99 -9.29 -11.16 12.80
C GLU A 99 -7.89 -11.58 13.27
N ASN A 100 -6.94 -10.64 13.40
CA ASN A 100 -5.57 -10.97 13.79
C ASN A 100 -5.41 -10.93 15.31
N PRO A 101 -5.26 -12.07 16.00
CA PRO A 101 -5.15 -12.10 17.45
C PRO A 101 -3.93 -11.31 17.95
N ALA A 102 -2.83 -11.30 17.20
CA ALA A 102 -1.64 -10.54 17.58
C ALA A 102 -1.89 -9.03 17.54
N TYR A 103 -2.82 -8.53 16.71
CA TYR A 103 -3.20 -7.11 16.74
C TYR A 103 -4.04 -6.79 17.97
N SER A 104 -4.97 -7.68 18.35
CA SER A 104 -5.76 -7.55 19.59
C SER A 104 -4.85 -7.54 20.82
N ASP A 105 -3.93 -8.49 20.92
CA ASP A 105 -2.98 -8.60 22.04
C ASP A 105 -2.16 -7.31 22.22
N LEU A 106 -1.69 -6.72 21.12
CA LEU A 106 -0.95 -5.47 21.14
C LEU A 106 -1.81 -4.29 21.59
N ARG A 107 -3.08 -4.25 21.19
CA ARG A 107 -4.03 -3.23 21.60
C ARG A 107 -4.33 -3.32 23.10
N ASP A 108 -4.55 -4.53 23.61
CA ASP A 108 -4.78 -4.78 25.03
C ASP A 108 -3.54 -4.43 25.86
N LEU A 109 -2.35 -4.80 25.37
CA LEU A 109 -1.08 -4.45 26.01
C LEU A 109 -0.90 -2.94 26.12
N ALA A 110 -1.20 -2.18 25.07
CA ALA A 110 -1.09 -0.73 25.06
C ALA A 110 -2.11 -0.02 25.96
N ASN A 111 -3.26 -0.65 26.21
CA ASN A 111 -4.32 -0.13 27.07
C ASN A 111 -4.17 -0.55 28.54
N SER A 112 -3.25 -1.44 28.88
CA SER A 112 -3.04 -1.86 30.27
C SER A 112 -2.31 -0.78 31.07
N GLU A 113 -2.81 -0.49 32.28
CA GLU A 113 -2.24 0.51 33.22
C GLU A 113 -0.79 0.20 33.65
N ASP A 114 -0.32 -1.03 33.41
CA ASP A 114 1.04 -1.50 33.69
C ASP A 114 2.12 -0.83 32.80
N THR A 115 1.71 -0.06 31.78
CA THR A 115 2.63 0.74 30.97
C THR A 115 3.11 2.03 31.67
N ASN A 116 2.53 2.39 32.83
CA ASN A 116 2.99 3.54 33.63
C ASN A 116 4.26 3.27 34.47
N TYR A 117 4.73 2.03 34.57
CA TYR A 117 5.98 1.73 35.28
C TYR A 117 6.96 0.98 34.39
N ARG A 118 8.04 1.70 34.03
CA ARG A 118 9.13 1.32 33.13
C ARG A 118 8.66 1.24 31.69
N ASN A 119 9.24 2.09 30.83
CA ASN A 119 9.49 1.73 29.44
C ASN A 119 10.06 0.30 29.45
N PRO A 120 9.28 -0.76 29.15
CA PRO A 120 9.92 -2.00 28.81
C PRO A 120 10.73 -1.65 27.56
N PRO A 121 11.87 -2.29 27.30
CA PRO A 121 12.37 -2.26 25.93
C PRO A 121 11.23 -2.84 25.11
N ILE A 122 10.42 -1.99 24.46
CA ILE A 122 9.35 -2.40 23.54
C ILE A 122 10.13 -3.21 22.52
N VAL A 123 10.07 -4.52 22.71
CA VAL A 123 11.08 -5.44 22.17
C VAL A 123 10.90 -5.36 20.67
N ASN A 124 11.99 -5.54 19.95
CA ASN A 124 11.98 -5.70 18.50
C ASN A 124 10.87 -6.67 18.00
N CYS A 125 10.39 -7.60 18.85
CA CYS A 125 9.29 -8.51 18.51
C CYS A 125 7.93 -7.83 18.29
N ASP A 126 7.55 -6.78 19.03
CA ASP A 126 6.25 -6.09 18.80
C ASP A 126 6.28 -5.28 17.51
N LEU A 127 7.44 -4.70 17.23
CA LEU A 127 7.79 -4.10 15.94
C LEU A 127 7.64 -5.10 14.81
N GLU A 128 8.31 -6.24 14.92
CA GLU A 128 8.29 -7.30 13.93
C GLU A 128 6.87 -7.84 13.72
N ARG A 129 6.04 -7.90 14.78
CA ARG A 129 4.62 -8.26 14.68
C ARG A 129 3.81 -7.24 13.89
N ILE A 130 3.90 -5.95 14.21
CA ILE A 130 3.21 -4.89 13.45
C ILE A 130 3.68 -4.88 11.98
N PHE A 131 4.98 -5.07 11.75
CA PHE A 131 5.53 -5.20 10.40
C PHE A 131 5.00 -6.40 9.66
N SER A 132 4.94 -7.56 10.31
CA SER A 132 4.41 -8.78 9.74
C SER A 132 2.96 -8.59 9.32
N ILE A 133 2.14 -7.97 10.20
CA ILE A 133 0.75 -7.61 9.93
C ILE A 133 0.64 -6.72 8.69
N LEU A 134 1.38 -5.61 8.64
CA LEU A 134 1.32 -4.68 7.50
C LEU A 134 1.86 -5.27 6.20
N ARG A 135 2.89 -6.11 6.27
CA ARG A 135 3.40 -6.85 5.10
C ARG A 135 2.37 -7.86 4.60
N ALA A 136 1.66 -8.55 5.49
CA ALA A 136 0.59 -9.47 5.15
C ALA A 136 -0.59 -8.74 4.50
N ILE A 137 -1.01 -7.60 5.06
CA ILE A 137 -2.03 -6.70 4.48
C ILE A 137 -1.63 -6.29 3.06
N ASN A 138 -0.42 -5.75 2.89
CA ASN A 138 0.11 -5.34 1.60
C ASN A 138 0.10 -6.49 0.58
N THR A 139 0.51 -7.69 1.01
CA THR A 139 0.47 -8.89 0.15
C THR A 139 -0.96 -9.25 -0.28
N LYS A 140 -1.92 -9.16 0.63
CA LYS A 140 -3.35 -9.43 0.37
C LYS A 140 -4.01 -8.36 -0.51
N ILE A 141 -3.51 -7.12 -0.48
CA ILE A 141 -3.96 -6.03 -1.35
C ILE A 141 -3.35 -6.19 -2.75
N ARG A 142 -2.07 -6.57 -2.86
CA ARG A 142 -1.43 -6.90 -4.15
C ARG A 142 -2.14 -8.03 -4.89
N SER A 143 -2.83 -8.91 -4.19
CA SER A 143 -3.61 -9.98 -4.80
C SER A 143 -5.00 -9.54 -5.29
N CYS A 144 -5.39 -8.28 -5.06
CA CYS A 144 -6.67 -7.71 -5.51
C CYS A 144 -6.75 -7.63 -7.04
N SER A 145 -7.96 -7.75 -7.57
CA SER A 145 -8.25 -7.80 -9.01
C SER A 145 -7.76 -6.55 -9.74
N SER A 146 -7.96 -5.35 -9.19
CA SER A 146 -7.53 -4.08 -9.82
C SER A 146 -6.01 -3.99 -9.96
N VAL A 147 -5.25 -4.41 -8.94
CA VAL A 147 -3.77 -4.42 -9.00
C VAL A 147 -3.27 -5.42 -10.04
N LYS A 148 -3.94 -6.57 -10.18
CA LYS A 148 -3.62 -7.56 -11.22
C LYS A 148 -4.00 -7.06 -12.61
N SER A 149 -5.13 -6.38 -12.76
CA SER A 149 -5.62 -5.78 -14.00
C SER A 149 -4.60 -4.79 -14.56
N VAL A 150 -4.25 -3.75 -13.79
CA VAL A 150 -3.26 -2.74 -14.18
C VAL A 150 -1.92 -3.38 -14.51
N ARG A 151 -1.44 -4.31 -13.67
CA ARG A 151 -0.17 -5.01 -13.93
C ARG A 151 -0.21 -5.78 -15.25
N THR A 152 -1.32 -6.44 -15.57
CA THR A 152 -1.45 -7.21 -16.82
C THR A 152 -1.49 -6.29 -18.03
N LYS A 153 -2.21 -5.16 -17.94
CA LYS A 153 -2.29 -4.18 -19.03
C LYS A 153 -0.94 -3.48 -19.28
N LEU A 154 -0.22 -3.10 -18.23
CA LEU A 154 1.06 -2.38 -18.35
C LEU A 154 2.25 -3.28 -18.70
N ILE A 155 2.21 -4.60 -18.43
CA ILE A 155 3.27 -5.55 -18.86
C ILE A 155 3.28 -5.74 -20.39
N ILE A 156 2.20 -5.36 -21.09
CA ILE A 156 2.09 -5.49 -22.54
C ILE A 156 2.78 -4.34 -23.28
N ILE A 157 3.19 -3.28 -22.56
CA ILE A 157 4.02 -2.15 -23.04
C ILE A 157 5.49 -2.53 -22.94
#